data_AF-A0AAE3YQZ1-F1
#
_entry.id   AF-A0AAE3YQZ1-F1
#
_cell.length_a   1.000
_cell.length_b   1.000
_cell.length_c   1.000
_cell.angle_alpha   90.00
_cell.angle_beta   90.00
_cell.angle_gamma   90.00
#
_symmetry.space_group_name_H-M   'P 1'
#
loop_
_entity.id
_entity.type
_entity.pdbx_description
1 polymer ?
#
loop_
_entity_poly.entity_id
_entity_poly.type
_entity_poly.pdbx_seq_one_letter_code
_entity_poly.pdbx_strand_id
1 'polypeptide(L)'
;MVVQFLPVPQEDLMGPFCAPIGRGRPPLAAPAGVDEAEPVMTELLQIIEREALPYFARFTSVEDVRHEASELLKSGVDDPWHLEIRFRASLMLGDVTAAEEDAARIVAVATSGEDWTREEWVGELRDRTVGLLEIARRSLPEARAVLESDAAETRRRVLL
;
A
#
# COMPACT_ATOMS: atom_id res chain seq x y z
N MET A 1 25.05 -2.54 -17.53
CA MET A 1 23.63 -2.14 -17.35
C MET A 1 23.55 -1.45 -16.01
N VAL A 2 23.58 -0.12 -16.01
CA VAL A 2 23.57 0.68 -14.77
C VAL A 2 22.11 0.91 -14.45
N VAL A 3 21.59 0.22 -13.42
CA VAL A 3 20.26 0.52 -12.89
C VAL A 3 20.42 1.73 -11.99
N GLN A 4 20.15 2.91 -12.54
CA GLN A 4 20.15 4.15 -11.81
C GLN A 4 18.84 4.22 -11.01
N PHE A 5 18.86 3.74 -9.77
CA PHE A 5 17.82 4.07 -8.81
C PHE A 5 18.07 5.52 -8.39
N LEU A 6 17.38 6.45 -9.05
CA LEU A 6 17.20 7.80 -8.51
C LEU A 6 16.62 7.65 -7.09
N PRO A 7 16.94 8.56 -6.14
CA PRO A 7 16.26 8.58 -4.86
C PRO A 7 14.77 8.72 -5.16
N VAL A 8 14.04 7.62 -4.99
CA VAL A 8 12.59 7.61 -5.07
C VAL A 8 12.16 8.53 -3.92
N PRO A 9 11.56 9.70 -4.21
CA PRO A 9 11.02 10.58 -3.19
C PRO A 9 10.19 9.75 -2.19
N GLN A 10 10.21 10.09 -0.91
CA GLN A 10 9.48 9.31 0.11
C GLN A 10 7.99 9.17 -0.23
N GLU A 11 7.46 10.16 -0.96
CA GLU A 11 6.15 10.23 -1.58
C GLU A 11 5.93 9.22 -2.74
N ASP A 12 6.97 8.77 -3.44
CA ASP A 12 6.93 7.72 -4.48
C ASP A 12 7.23 6.31 -3.92
N LEU A 13 7.75 6.20 -2.70
CA LEU A 13 7.83 4.93 -1.96
C LEU A 13 6.47 4.48 -1.42
N MET A 14 5.43 5.31 -1.60
CA MET A 14 4.04 5.04 -1.22
C MET A 14 3.39 4.01 -2.15
N GLY A 15 3.81 2.76 -2.04
CA GLY A 15 3.04 1.61 -2.50
C GLY A 15 2.09 1.12 -1.40
N PRO A 16 1.08 0.28 -1.74
CA PRO A 16 0.10 -0.29 -0.79
C PRO A 16 0.71 -1.21 0.29
N PHE A 17 2.02 -1.19 0.50
CA PHE A 17 2.78 -2.00 1.44
C PHE A 17 3.84 -1.21 2.22
N CYS A 18 3.98 0.09 1.97
CA CYS A 18 5.03 0.92 2.56
C CYS A 18 4.45 1.86 3.61
N ALA A 19 4.09 1.32 4.78
CA ALA A 19 4.18 2.14 5.98
C ALA A 19 5.65 2.52 6.20
N PRO A 20 5.99 3.71 6.73
CA PRO A 20 7.37 4.07 7.02
C PRO A 20 8.02 2.98 7.89
N ILE A 21 9.00 2.28 7.30
CA ILE A 21 9.76 1.23 7.96
C ILE A 21 10.66 1.92 9.00
N GLY A 22 10.12 2.12 10.19
CA GLY A 22 10.86 2.60 11.35
C GLY A 22 10.29 3.86 11.98
N ARG A 23 9.43 3.70 12.99
CA ARG A 23 9.35 4.71 14.06
C ARG A 23 10.65 4.61 14.87
N GLY A 24 11.66 5.41 14.53
CA GLY A 24 12.86 5.55 15.39
C GLY A 24 14.21 5.72 14.69
N ARG A 25 14.28 5.67 13.35
CA ARG A 25 15.51 6.08 12.64
C ARG A 25 15.34 7.46 12.00
N PRO A 26 16.38 8.31 12.04
CA PRO A 26 16.37 9.53 11.25
C PRO A 26 16.23 9.17 9.75
N PRO A 27 15.55 10.01 8.95
CA PRO A 27 15.48 9.81 7.51
C PRO A 27 16.89 9.75 6.93
N LEU A 28 17.11 8.83 5.99
CA LEU A 28 18.38 8.75 5.27
C LEU A 28 18.57 10.04 4.49
N ALA A 29 19.73 10.68 4.68
CA ALA A 29 20.06 11.88 3.93
C ALA A 29 20.20 11.51 2.43
N ALA A 30 19.55 12.28 1.57
CA ALA A 30 19.76 12.14 0.14
C ALA A 30 21.24 12.42 -0.18
N PRO A 31 21.92 11.53 -0.93
CA PRO A 31 23.32 11.74 -1.28
C PRO A 31 23.45 12.97 -2.20
N ALA A 32 24.49 13.80 -2.01
CA ALA A 32 24.67 15.03 -2.81
C ALA A 32 25.17 14.75 -4.24
N GLY A 33 25.58 13.51 -4.52
CA GLY A 33 26.06 13.07 -5.82
C GLY A 33 26.28 11.56 -5.89
N VAL A 34 26.69 11.07 -7.06
CA VAL A 34 26.87 9.64 -7.34
C VAL A 34 27.89 8.99 -6.41
N ASP A 35 28.96 9.70 -6.07
CA ASP A 35 30.04 9.20 -5.19
C ASP A 35 29.60 9.03 -3.72
N GLU A 36 28.54 9.72 -3.31
CA GLU A 36 27.95 9.62 -1.97
C GLU A 36 26.76 8.65 -1.94
N ALA A 37 26.31 8.15 -3.10
CA ALA A 37 25.14 7.29 -3.20
C ALA A 37 25.44 5.85 -2.77
N GLU A 38 26.65 5.35 -3.00
CA GLU A 38 27.05 3.98 -2.65
C GLU A 38 26.81 3.61 -1.16
N PRO A 39 27.22 4.43 -0.17
CA PRO A 39 26.95 4.12 1.24
C PRO A 39 25.45 4.18 1.58
N VAL A 40 24.70 5.13 1.02
CA VAL A 40 23.24 5.25 1.23
C VAL A 40 22.51 4.04 0.64
N MET A 41 22.89 3.61 -0.56
CA MET A 41 22.32 2.43 -1.21
C MET A 41 22.65 1.15 -0.45
N THR A 42 23.86 1.04 0.10
CA THR A 42 24.25 -0.08 0.95
C THR A 42 23.40 -0.14 2.21
N GLU A 43 23.15 0.99 2.86
CA GLU A 43 22.29 1.06 4.05
C GLU A 43 20.83 0.74 3.72
N LEU A 44 20.29 1.23 2.60
CA LEU A 44 18.96 0.88 2.12
C LEU A 44 18.80 -0.62 1.88
N LEU A 45 19.76 -1.25 1.20
CA LEU A 45 19.76 -2.70 0.97
C LEU A 45 19.78 -3.47 2.29
N GLN A 46 20.57 -3.04 3.27
CA GLN A 46 20.59 -3.66 4.59
C GLN A 46 19.25 -3.52 5.34
N ILE A 47 18.57 -2.38 5.22
CA ILE A 47 17.23 -2.17 5.80
C ILE A 47 16.23 -3.11 5.12
N ILE A 48 16.28 -3.21 3.79
CA ILE A 48 15.41 -4.10 3.03
C ILE A 48 15.63 -5.55 3.48
N GLU A 49 16.89 -6.01 3.51
CA GLU A 49 17.22 -7.38 3.87
C GLU A 49 16.89 -7.73 5.33
N ARG A 50 17.15 -6.82 6.27
CA ARG A 50 16.97 -7.08 7.71
C ARG A 50 15.56 -6.84 8.21
N GLU A 51 14.82 -5.93 7.59
CA GLU A 51 13.55 -5.44 8.13
C GLU A 51 12.40 -5.68 7.14
N ALA A 52 12.52 -5.20 5.89
CA ALA A 52 11.42 -5.30 4.92
C ALA A 52 11.14 -6.74 4.48
N LEU A 53 12.17 -7.50 4.06
CA LEU A 53 11.99 -8.88 3.60
C LEU A 53 11.41 -9.78 4.69
N PRO A 54 11.91 -9.78 5.95
CA PRO A 54 11.28 -10.55 7.02
C PRO A 54 9.86 -10.09 7.35
N TYR A 55 9.60 -8.78 7.30
CA TYR A 55 8.25 -8.22 7.49
C TYR A 55 7.28 -8.77 6.45
N PHE A 56 7.67 -8.81 5.17
CA PHE A 56 6.80 -9.33 4.11
C PHE A 56 6.72 -10.86 4.10
N ALA A 57 7.80 -11.55 4.47
CA ALA A 57 7.85 -13.01 4.52
C ALA A 57 6.89 -13.62 5.55
N ARG A 58 6.42 -12.84 6.52
CA ARG A 58 5.43 -13.32 7.51
C ARG A 58 4.00 -13.43 6.95
N PHE A 59 3.71 -12.79 5.81
CA PHE A 59 2.41 -12.88 5.18
C PHE A 59 2.38 -14.10 4.25
N THR A 60 1.69 -15.13 4.69
CA THR A 60 1.57 -16.39 3.94
C THR A 60 0.19 -16.57 3.32
N SER A 61 -0.77 -15.73 3.72
CA SER A 61 -2.16 -15.78 3.31
C SER A 61 -2.78 -14.38 3.19
N VAL A 62 -3.93 -14.29 2.52
CA VAL A 62 -4.72 -13.05 2.46
C VAL A 62 -5.28 -12.70 3.85
N GLU A 63 -5.56 -13.71 4.68
CA GLU A 63 -5.96 -13.53 6.07
C GLU A 63 -4.90 -12.81 6.90
N ASP A 64 -3.62 -13.15 6.73
CA ASP A 64 -2.51 -12.48 7.43
C ASP A 64 -2.46 -10.99 7.06
N VAL A 65 -2.63 -10.68 5.77
CA VAL A 65 -2.67 -9.30 5.26
C VAL A 65 -3.86 -8.53 5.84
N ARG A 66 -5.06 -9.14 5.83
CA ARG A 66 -6.27 -8.54 6.41
C ARG A 66 -6.11 -8.28 7.92
N HIS A 67 -5.51 -9.22 8.63
CA HIS A 67 -5.29 -9.12 10.06
C HIS A 67 -4.34 -7.96 10.39
N GLU A 68 -3.20 -7.88 9.71
CA GLU A 68 -2.24 -6.79 9.90
C GLU A 68 -2.85 -5.42 9.61
N ALA A 69 -3.56 -5.27 8.49
CA ALA A 69 -4.25 -4.02 8.17
C ALA A 69 -5.26 -3.63 9.27
N SER A 70 -5.94 -4.62 9.86
CA SER A 70 -6.85 -4.40 10.99
C SER A 70 -6.12 -3.93 12.25
N GLU A 71 -4.96 -4.50 12.58
CA GLU A 71 -4.15 -4.05 13.72
C GLU A 71 -3.63 -2.63 13.51
N LEU A 72 -3.20 -2.27 12.30
CA LEU A 72 -2.75 -0.93 11.96
C LEU A 72 -3.88 0.11 12.12
N LEU A 73 -5.10 -0.24 11.72
CA LEU A 73 -6.27 0.62 11.90
C LEU A 73 -6.70 0.81 13.36
N LYS A 74 -6.36 -0.12 14.28
CA LYS A 74 -6.62 0.06 15.73
C LYS A 74 -5.80 1.20 16.34
N SER A 75 -4.71 1.61 15.71
CA SER A 75 -3.83 2.66 16.21
C SER A 75 -4.44 4.08 16.11
N GLY A 76 -5.65 4.22 15.56
CA GLY A 76 -6.52 5.39 15.78
C GLY A 76 -6.57 6.41 14.66
N VAL A 77 -5.99 6.12 13.49
CA VAL A 77 -6.14 6.95 12.29
C VAL A 77 -6.68 6.07 11.16
N ASP A 78 -7.77 6.53 10.54
CA ASP A 78 -8.36 5.94 9.34
C ASP A 78 -7.47 6.25 8.13
N ASP A 79 -6.30 5.64 8.14
CA ASP A 79 -5.33 5.71 7.05
C ASP A 79 -5.94 5.03 5.80
N PRO A 80 -6.11 5.76 4.67
CA PRO A 80 -6.75 5.21 3.48
C PRO A 80 -6.03 4.01 2.89
N TRP A 81 -4.70 3.92 3.04
CA TRP A 81 -3.94 2.79 2.54
C TRP A 81 -4.27 1.53 3.34
N HIS A 82 -4.27 1.61 4.66
CA HIS A 82 -4.65 0.46 5.50
C HIS A 82 -6.11 0.05 5.27
N LEU A 83 -7.00 1.03 5.05
CA LEU A 83 -8.38 0.75 4.66
C LEU A 83 -8.46 0.06 3.30
N GLU A 84 -7.71 0.51 2.29
CA GLU A 84 -7.70 -0.10 0.96
C GLU A 84 -7.15 -1.54 1.00
N ILE A 85 -6.09 -1.78 1.76
CA ILE A 85 -5.51 -3.13 1.95
C ILE A 85 -6.56 -4.06 2.57
N ARG A 86 -7.23 -3.62 3.64
CA ARG A 86 -8.25 -4.43 4.32
C ARG A 86 -9.47 -4.65 3.44
N PHE A 87 -9.89 -3.63 2.69
CA PHE A 87 -10.96 -3.71 1.69
C PHE A 87 -10.68 -4.78 0.64
N ARG A 88 -9.53 -4.70 -0.03
CA ARG A 88 -9.14 -5.65 -1.09
C ARG A 88 -8.99 -7.07 -0.55
N ALA A 89 -8.37 -7.22 0.63
CA ALA A 89 -8.24 -8.52 1.28
C ALA A 89 -9.62 -9.11 1.64
N SER A 90 -10.55 -8.29 2.11
CA SER A 90 -11.92 -8.72 2.43
C SER A 90 -12.67 -9.20 1.18
N LEU A 91 -12.54 -8.53 0.04
CA LEU A 91 -13.08 -9.01 -1.24
C LEU A 91 -12.44 -10.33 -1.69
N MET A 92 -11.13 -10.49 -1.55
CA MET A 92 -10.44 -11.75 -1.85
C MET A 92 -10.93 -12.90 -0.97
N LEU A 93 -11.28 -12.63 0.29
CA LEU A 93 -11.86 -13.61 1.22
C LEU A 93 -13.37 -13.79 1.06
N GLY A 94 -14.03 -12.88 0.34
CA GLY A 94 -15.46 -12.92 0.04
C GLY A 94 -16.33 -12.30 1.12
N ASP A 95 -15.70 -11.54 2.01
CA ASP A 95 -16.37 -10.76 3.04
C ASP A 95 -16.76 -9.39 2.46
N VAL A 96 -17.86 -9.38 1.71
CA VAL A 96 -18.36 -8.16 1.06
C VAL A 96 -18.81 -7.14 2.10
N THR A 97 -19.34 -7.58 3.25
CA THR A 97 -19.78 -6.68 4.32
C THR A 97 -18.60 -5.91 4.92
N ALA A 98 -17.50 -6.59 5.26
CA ALA A 98 -16.29 -5.90 5.73
C ALA A 98 -15.72 -4.94 4.66
N ALA A 99 -15.77 -5.34 3.39
CA ALA A 99 -15.36 -4.47 2.29
C ALA A 99 -16.26 -3.22 2.16
N GLU A 100 -17.57 -3.33 2.36
CA GLU A 100 -18.48 -2.19 2.37
C GLU A 100 -18.18 -1.20 3.50
N GLU A 101 -17.86 -1.71 4.69
CA GLU A 101 -17.47 -0.89 5.83
C GLU A 101 -16.19 -0.09 5.55
N ASP A 102 -15.16 -0.74 4.97
CA ASP A 102 -13.91 -0.07 4.61
C ASP A 102 -14.11 0.97 3.50
N ALA A 103 -14.90 0.64 2.48
CA ALA A 103 -15.23 1.60 1.43
C ALA A 103 -15.95 2.83 1.96
N ALA A 104 -16.88 2.66 2.91
CA ALA A 104 -17.56 3.78 3.56
C ALA A 104 -16.59 4.67 4.34
N ARG A 105 -15.62 4.07 5.05
CA ARG A 105 -14.58 4.82 5.77
C ARG A 105 -13.65 5.57 4.82
N ILE A 106 -13.24 4.95 3.71
CA ILE A 106 -12.45 5.60 2.66
C ILE A 106 -13.18 6.83 2.11
N VAL A 107 -14.48 6.72 1.82
CA VAL A 107 -15.29 7.85 1.33
C VAL A 107 -15.39 8.95 2.39
N ALA A 108 -15.57 8.60 3.66
CA ALA A 108 -15.63 9.56 4.76
C ALA A 108 -14.30 10.32 4.91
N VAL A 109 -13.18 9.61 4.79
CA VAL A 109 -11.84 10.21 4.80
C VAL A 109 -11.65 11.15 3.62
N ALA A 110 -11.96 10.71 2.40
CA ALA A 110 -11.83 11.53 1.19
C ALA A 110 -12.73 12.78 1.16
N THR A 111 -13.67 12.89 2.10
CA THR A 111 -14.62 14.01 2.19
C THR A 111 -14.51 14.79 3.52
N SER A 112 -13.56 14.46 4.38
CA SER A 112 -13.42 15.07 5.71
C SER A 112 -13.02 16.55 5.68
N GLY A 113 -12.38 17.00 4.59
CA GLY A 113 -11.95 18.39 4.40
C GLY A 113 -10.59 18.73 5.01
N GLU A 114 -9.90 17.74 5.59
CA GLU A 114 -8.50 17.86 6.06
C GLU A 114 -7.55 18.11 4.88
N ASP A 115 -6.44 18.83 5.10
CA ASP A 115 -5.60 19.30 3.99
C ASP A 115 -5.02 18.17 3.13
N TRP A 116 -4.59 17.06 3.75
CA TRP A 116 -4.07 15.89 3.05
C TRP A 116 -5.15 15.13 2.26
N THR A 117 -6.44 15.29 2.62
CA THR A 117 -7.56 14.67 1.88
C THR A 117 -7.85 15.36 0.55
N ARG A 118 -7.22 16.51 0.29
CA ARG A 118 -7.27 17.21 -1.00
C ARG A 118 -6.23 16.71 -1.99
N GLU A 119 -5.34 15.82 -1.55
CA GLU A 119 -4.35 15.20 -2.42
C GLU A 119 -5.05 14.31 -3.46
N GLU A 120 -4.63 14.42 -4.72
CA GLU A 120 -5.29 13.77 -5.86
C GLU A 120 -5.40 12.24 -5.68
N TRP A 121 -4.38 11.61 -5.11
CA TRP A 121 -4.34 10.17 -4.87
C TRP A 121 -5.46 9.68 -3.93
N VAL A 122 -5.94 10.52 -2.99
CA VAL A 122 -7.05 10.18 -2.08
C VAL A 122 -8.35 10.05 -2.88
N GLY A 123 -8.56 10.95 -3.84
CA GLY A 123 -9.69 10.91 -4.76
C GLY A 123 -9.65 9.69 -5.69
N GLU A 124 -8.48 9.38 -6.25
CA GLU A 124 -8.29 8.19 -7.08
C GLU A 124 -8.51 6.89 -6.31
N LEU A 125 -8.00 6.80 -5.07
CA LEU A 125 -8.20 5.66 -4.18
C LEU A 125 -9.69 5.47 -3.87
N ARG A 126 -10.42 6.55 -3.56
CA ARG A 126 -11.87 6.52 -3.38
C ARG A 126 -12.57 5.99 -4.62
N ASP A 127 -12.30 6.54 -5.79
CA ASP A 127 -13.01 6.19 -7.03
C ASP A 127 -12.75 4.74 -7.44
N ARG A 128 -11.50 4.28 -7.31
CA ARG A 128 -11.14 2.88 -7.52
C ARG A 128 -11.85 1.95 -6.54
N THR A 129 -11.92 2.32 -5.26
CA THR A 129 -12.59 1.54 -4.21
C THR A 129 -14.08 1.42 -4.49
N VAL A 130 -14.75 2.53 -4.81
CA VAL A 130 -16.18 2.56 -5.14
C VAL A 130 -16.46 1.72 -6.39
N GLY A 131 -15.68 1.90 -7.46
CA GLY A 131 -15.84 1.13 -8.69
C GLY A 131 -15.67 -0.37 -8.47
N LEU A 132 -14.65 -0.77 -7.69
CA LEU A 132 -14.44 -2.19 -7.39
C LEU A 132 -15.56 -2.77 -6.51
N LEU A 133 -16.07 -1.99 -5.54
CA LEU A 133 -17.20 -2.42 -4.71
C LEU A 133 -18.48 -2.59 -5.54
N GLU A 134 -18.73 -1.72 -6.51
CA GLU A 134 -19.86 -1.86 -7.44
C GLU A 134 -19.76 -3.13 -8.30
N ILE A 135 -18.55 -3.51 -8.72
CA ILE A 135 -18.31 -4.81 -9.36
C ILE A 135 -18.61 -5.93 -8.37
N ALA A 136 -18.06 -5.88 -7.15
CA ALA A 136 -18.23 -6.94 -6.15
C ALA A 136 -19.70 -7.18 -5.77
N ARG A 137 -20.50 -6.11 -5.67
CA ARG A 137 -21.95 -6.18 -5.42
C ARG A 137 -22.72 -6.90 -6.52
N ARG A 138 -22.25 -6.82 -7.76
CA ARG A 138 -22.84 -7.52 -8.92
C ARG A 138 -22.29 -8.94 -9.06
N SER A 139 -20.98 -9.09 -8.87
CA SER A 139 -20.24 -10.32 -9.08
C SER A 139 -18.93 -10.29 -8.29
N LEU A 140 -18.92 -10.95 -7.14
CA LEU A 140 -17.70 -11.15 -6.35
C LEU A 140 -16.59 -11.87 -7.15
N PRO A 141 -16.86 -12.91 -7.97
CA PRO A 141 -15.83 -13.54 -8.80
C PRO A 141 -15.19 -12.56 -9.79
N GLU A 142 -15.96 -11.65 -10.37
CA GLU A 142 -15.44 -10.64 -11.31
C GLU A 142 -14.54 -9.63 -10.59
N ALA A 143 -14.95 -9.15 -9.42
CA ALA A 143 -14.12 -8.25 -8.62
C ALA A 143 -12.78 -8.89 -8.22
N ARG A 144 -12.78 -10.19 -7.88
CA ARG A 144 -11.54 -10.94 -7.60
C ARG A 144 -10.67 -11.07 -8.85
N ALA A 145 -11.25 -11.32 -10.01
CA ALA A 145 -10.49 -11.39 -11.26
C ALA A 145 -9.80 -10.05 -11.60
N VAL A 146 -10.45 -8.92 -11.33
CA VAL A 146 -9.83 -7.58 -11.45
C VAL A 146 -8.63 -7.46 -10.51
N LEU A 147 -8.79 -7.82 -9.23
CA LEU A 147 -7.70 -7.77 -8.25
C LEU A 147 -6.51 -8.66 -8.62
N GLU A 148 -6.77 -9.87 -9.13
CA GLU A 148 -5.74 -10.80 -9.60
C GLU A 148 -5.00 -10.26 -10.84
N SER A 149 -5.73 -9.62 -11.76
CA SER A 149 -5.15 -8.96 -12.94
C SER A 149 -4.23 -7.80 -12.56
N ASP A 150 -4.68 -6.93 -11.65
CA ASP A 150 -3.89 -5.81 -11.12
C ASP A 150 -2.59 -6.30 -10.46
N ALA A 151 -2.69 -7.37 -9.66
CA ALA A 151 -1.54 -7.98 -9.01
C ALA A 151 -0.56 -8.58 -10.05
N ALA A 152 -1.08 -9.23 -11.09
CA ALA A 152 -0.26 -9.78 -12.18
C ALA A 152 0.42 -8.69 -13.02
N GLU A 153 -0.26 -7.58 -13.28
CA GLU A 153 0.34 -6.43 -13.96
C GLU A 153 1.42 -5.76 -13.11
N THR A 154 1.16 -5.53 -11.83
CA THR A 154 2.15 -4.99 -10.89
C THR A 154 3.40 -5.86 -10.85
N ARG A 155 3.24 -7.19 -10.74
CA ARG A 155 4.36 -8.13 -10.78
C ARG A 155 5.15 -8.04 -12.09
N ARG A 156 4.48 -7.90 -13.23
CA ARG A 156 5.15 -7.73 -14.54
C ARG A 156 5.98 -6.45 -14.59
N ARG A 157 5.47 -5.33 -14.07
CA ARG A 157 6.17 -4.05 -14.06
C ARG A 157 7.40 -4.04 -13.15
N VAL A 158 7.37 -4.80 -12.04
CA VAL A 158 8.48 -4.86 -11.09
C VAL A 158 9.60 -5.83 -11.51
N LEU A 159 9.29 -6.84 -12.32
CA LEU A 159 10.25 -7.85 -12.78
C LEU A 159 10.93 -7.53 -14.13
N LEU A 160 10.60 -6.39 -14.73
CA LEU A 160 11.17 -5.89 -16.00
C LEU A 160 12.05 -4.67 -15.75
#